data_AF-A0A1C5MP19-F1
#
_entry.id   AF-A0A1C5MP19-F1
#
_cell.length_a   1.000
_cell.length_b   1.000
_cell.length_c   1.000
_cell.angle_alpha   90.00
_cell.angle_beta   90.00
_cell.angle_gamma   90.00
#
_symmetry.space_group_name_H-M   'P 1'
#
loop_
_entity.id
_entity.type
_entity.pdbx_description
1 polymer ?
#
loop_
_entity_poly.entity_id
_entity_poly.type
_entity_poly.pdbx_seq_one_letter_code
_entity_poly.pdbx_strand_id
1 'polypeptide(L)' 'MCEAHINDAIRKVFSVKKVTSSHRKGITELLIQDAVDTQLLKHAVEEFGYKVLDIRCEPYERQGFSLFKRK' A
#
# COMPACT_ATOMS: atom_id res chain seq x y z
N MET A 1 -4.79 5.73 -14.80
CA MET A 1 -6.14 5.94 -14.24
C MET A 1 -6.52 4.95 -13.13
N CYS A 2 -5.90 3.77 -13.02
CA CYS A 2 -6.19 2.81 -11.93
C CYS A 2 -5.49 3.14 -10.60
N GLU A 3 -4.25 3.65 -10.64
CA GLU A 3 -3.43 3.89 -9.44
C GLU A 3 -3.98 4.99 -8.52
N ALA A 4 -4.46 6.08 -9.09
CA ALA A 4 -5.03 7.18 -8.31
C ALA A 4 -6.37 6.75 -7.69
N HIS A 5 -7.15 5.95 -8.42
CA HIS A 5 -8.45 5.47 -7.97
C HIS A 5 -8.32 4.56 -6.74
N ILE A 6 -7.40 3.58 -6.78
CA ILE A 6 -7.15 2.70 -5.64
C ILE A 6 -6.51 3.45 -4.46
N ASN A 7 -5.65 4.43 -4.75
CA ASN A 7 -5.01 5.24 -3.73
C ASN A 7 -6.02 6.13 -2.98
N ASP A 8 -6.96 6.75 -3.69
CA ASP A 8 -8.04 7.54 -3.10
C ASP A 8 -9.03 6.67 -2.29
N ALA A 9 -9.40 5.51 -2.83
CA ALA A 9 -10.23 4.51 -2.14
C ALA A 9 -9.60 4.07 -0.82
N ILE A 10 -8.31 3.70 -0.85
CA ILE A 10 -7.59 3.28 0.36
C ILE A 10 -7.47 4.44 1.35
N ARG A 11 -7.23 5.68 0.91
CA ARG A 11 -7.19 6.86 1.82
C ARG A 11 -8.52 7.18 2.47
N LYS A 12 -9.64 6.89 1.80
CA LYS A 12 -10.99 7.12 2.32
C LYS A 12 -11.39 6.09 3.37
N VAL A 13 -11.02 4.82 3.16
CA VAL A 13 -11.37 3.73 4.08
C VAL A 13 -10.34 3.58 5.19
N PHE A 14 -9.06 3.82 4.90
CA PHE A 14 -7.95 3.67 5.83
C PHE A 14 -7.20 4.99 6.01
N SER A 15 -7.00 5.40 7.28
CA SER A 15 -6.09 6.50 7.60
C SER A 15 -4.64 6.06 7.45
N VAL A 16 -4.13 6.17 6.22
CA VAL A 16 -2.74 5.88 5.87
C VAL A 16 -1.91 7.16 5.87
N LYS A 17 -0.69 7.09 6.41
CA LYS A 17 0.27 8.20 6.45
C LYS A 17 0.89 8.46 5.08
N LYS A 18 1.15 7.38 4.33
CA LYS A 18 1.67 7.43 2.96
C LYS A 18 1.14 6.24 2.19
N VAL A 19 0.92 6.43 0.91
CA VAL A 19 0.46 5.38 0.00
C VAL A 19 1.14 5.60 -1.33
N THR A 20 1.75 4.53 -1.82
CA THR A 20 2.55 4.50 -3.04
C THR A 20 2.00 3.37 -3.89
N SER A 21 1.43 3.69 -5.04
CA SER A 21 0.95 2.69 -6.00
C SER A 21 1.91 2.62 -7.18
N SER A 22 2.14 1.41 -7.68
CA SER A 22 2.97 1.15 -8.86
C SER A 22 2.20 0.29 -9.85
N HIS A 23 1.65 0.90 -10.92
CA HIS A 23 0.96 0.13 -11.96
C HIS A 23 1.88 -0.81 -12.73
N ARG A 24 3.16 -0.46 -12.93
CA ARG A 24 4.14 -1.37 -13.55
C ARG A 24 4.30 -2.69 -12.80
N LYS A 25 4.18 -2.66 -11.47
CA LYS A 25 4.32 -3.83 -10.61
C LYS A 25 2.97 -4.43 -10.20
N GLY A 26 1.88 -3.66 -10.29
CA GLY A 26 0.58 -4.03 -9.75
C GLY A 26 0.55 -4.05 -8.21
N ILE A 27 1.42 -3.26 -7.56
CA ILE A 27 1.61 -3.28 -6.10
C ILE A 27 1.24 -1.92 -5.52
N THR A 28 0.59 -1.93 -4.36
CA THR A 28 0.31 -0.74 -3.56
C THR A 28 0.92 -0.88 -2.18
N GLU A 29 1.84 0.01 -1.84
CA GLU A 29 2.53 0.06 -0.55
C GLU A 29 1.86 1.11 0.33
N LEU A 30 1.51 0.71 1.55
CA LEU A 30 0.80 1.53 2.52
C LEU A 30 1.66 1.71 3.77
N LEU A 31 1.81 2.95 4.20
CA LEU A 31 2.45 3.30 5.45
C LEU A 31 1.40 3.74 6.46
N ILE A 32 1.25 2.96 7.52
CA ILE A 32 0.26 3.12 8.58
C ILE A 32 0.98 3.09 9.93
N GLN A 33 0.47 3.83 10.90
CA GLN A 33 0.96 3.76 12.30
C GLN A 33 0.16 2.75 13.12
N ASP A 34 -1.13 2.62 12.83
CA ASP A 34 -2.02 1.68 13.47
C ASP A 34 -1.96 0.31 12.81
N ALA A 35 -2.21 -0.73 13.60
CA ALA A 35 -2.36 -2.09 13.09
C ALA A 35 -3.60 -2.15 12.19
N VAL A 36 -3.38 -2.33 10.88
CA VAL A 36 -4.48 -2.58 9.94
C VAL A 36 -4.78 -4.06 9.92
N ASP A 37 -6.06 -4.36 10.08
CA ASP A 37 -6.58 -5.70 9.91
C ASP A 37 -6.58 -6.09 8.42
N THR A 38 -5.88 -7.17 8.10
CA THR A 38 -5.73 -7.65 6.73
C THR A 38 -7.05 -8.12 6.13
N GLN A 39 -8.00 -8.58 6.95
CA GLN A 39 -9.33 -8.96 6.47
C GLN A 39 -10.13 -7.74 6.08
N LEU A 40 -10.10 -6.68 6.90
CA LEU A 40 -10.80 -5.43 6.59
C LEU A 40 -10.25 -4.79 5.31
N LEU A 41 -8.93 -4.83 5.13
CA LEU A 41 -8.27 -4.36 3.91
C LEU A 41 -8.71 -5.15 2.68
N LYS A 42 -8.77 -6.48 2.80
CA LYS A 42 -9.24 -7.33 1.72
C LYS A 42 -10.70 -7.02 1.34
N HIS A 43 -11.58 -6.93 2.33
CA HIS A 43 -13.00 -6.60 2.13
C HIS A 43 -13.19 -5.24 1.44
N ALA A 44 -12.50 -4.21 1.93
CA ALA A 44 -12.58 -2.87 1.35
C ALA A 44 -12.14 -2.88 -0.13
N VAL A 45 -11.01 -3.52 -0.44
CA VAL A 45 -10.48 -3.57 -1.80
C VAL A 45 -11.38 -4.40 -2.74
N GLU A 46 -11.97 -5.50 -2.25
CA GLU A 46 -12.96 -6.29 -2.98
C GLU A 46 -14.26 -5.49 -3.25
N GLU A 47 -14.69 -4.64 -2.33
CA GLU A 47 -15.83 -3.73 -2.51
C GLU A 47 -15.60 -2.74 -3.66
N PHE A 48 -14.35 -2.29 -3.85
CA PHE A 48 -13.96 -1.46 -5.00
C PHE A 48 -13.79 -2.25 -6.31
N GLY A 49 -13.99 -3.58 -6.30
CA GLY A 49 -13.87 -4.44 -7.47
C GLY A 49 -12.44 -4.85 -7.81
N TYR A 50 -11.50 -4.72 -6.87
CA TYR A 50 -10.12 -5.18 -7.04
C TYR A 50 -9.86 -6.44 -6.22
N LYS A 51 -9.15 -7.40 -6.81
CA LYS A 51 -8.78 -8.64 -6.11
C LYS A 51 -7.44 -8.46 -5.43
N VAL A 52 -7.42 -8.60 -4.11
CA VAL A 52 -6.17 -8.65 -3.35
C VAL A 52 -5.57 -10.05 -3.48
N LEU A 53 -4.38 -10.13 -4.07
CA LEU A 53 -3.65 -11.38 -4.25
C LEU A 53 -2.79 -11.73 -3.05
N ASP A 54 -2.10 -10.73 -2.50
CA ASP A 54 -1.16 -10.87 -1.40
C ASP A 54 -1.23 -9.63 -0.51
N ILE A 55 -1.16 -9.84 0.81
CA ILE A 55 -1.09 -8.77 1.80
C ILE A 55 0.14 -9.04 2.66
N ARG A 56 1.11 -8.15 2.57
CA ARG A 56 2.34 -8.26 3.33
C ARG A 56 2.41 -7.11 4.34
N CYS A 57 2.31 -7.46 5.61
CA CYS A 57 2.42 -6.53 6.72
C CYS A 57 3.83 -6.67 7.30
N GLU A 58 4.72 -5.76 6.94
CA GLU A 58 6.05 -5.69 7.55
C GLU A 58 6.16 -4.37 8.33
N PRO A 59 6.78 -4.38 9.52
CA PRO A 59 7.05 -3.14 10.23
C PRO A 59 7.87 -2.23 9.33
N TYR A 60 7.53 -0.95 9.28
CA TYR A 60 8.22 0.00 8.41
C TYR A 60 9.67 0.19 8.85
N GLU A 61 10.56 -0.62 8.28
CA GLU A 61 11.98 -0.33 8.24
C GLU A 61 12.18 0.74 7.17
N ARG A 62 12.57 1.94 7.60
CA ARG A 62 13.10 2.92 6.65
C ARG A 62 14.22 2.22 5.89
N GLN A 63 14.01 1.92 4.61
CA GLN A 63 15.12 1.63 3.72
C GLN A 63 16.00 2.87 3.73
N GLY A 64 17.07 2.81 4.53
CA GLY A 64 18.21 3.68 4.36
C GLY A 64 18.69 3.44 2.94
N PHE A 65 18.31 4.33 2.03
CA PHE A 65 18.89 4.41 0.71
C PHE A 65 20.38 4.66 0.92
N SER A 66 21.16 3.58 1.01
CA SER A 66 22.61 3.62 0.98
C SER A 66 22.99 3.91 -0.48
N LEU A 67 22.75 5.15 -0.89
CA LEU A 67 22.95 5.67 -2.24
C LEU A 67 24.43 6.05 -2.49
N PHE A 68 25.36 5.51 -1.70
CA PHE A 68 26.78 5.80 -1.79
C PHE A 68 27.64 4.56 -1.66
N LYS A 69 27.84 3.86 -2.78
CA LYS A 69 29.18 3.43 -3.17
C LYS A 69 29.27 3.43 -4.70
N ARG A 70 29.67 4.59 -5.23
CA ARG A 70 30.30 4.71 -6.54
C ARG A 70 31.55 3.82 -6.54
N LYS A 71 31.76 3.04 -7.59
CA LYS A 71 33.09 2.66 -8.06
C LYS A 71 33.08 2.68 -9.58
#